data_AF-A0A0N8GNF4-F1
#
_entry.id   AF-A0A0N8GNF4-F1
#
_cell.length_a   1.000
_cell.length_b   1.000
_cell.length_c   1.000
_cell.angle_alpha   90.00
_cell.angle_beta   90.00
_cell.angle_gamma   90.00
#
_symmetry.space_group_name_H-M   'P 1'
#
loop_
_entity.id
_entity.type
_entity.pdbx_description
1 polymer ?
#
loop_
_entity_poly.entity_id
_entity_poly.type
_entity_poly.pdbx_seq_one_letter_code
_entity_poly.pdbx_strand_id
1 'polypeptide(L)'
;MSDTAFRRWLGPIFGLVLGLIYGFTTQYANQFALPGLSLYQPPFGPVLNTALAGAIGLVLGWITGWPPTGAVGWIYGSIVAALFVGIGLLVSGSTPPELRMGKIATTLFLYIPLTGMVAPVLIIFRWTLDKLQLHRGQKVNFFVRIWRTVAVVAMAVGLGMISFLPLEGREALTRMDALLRAGLQAASPETLPVPLQAPDVPDFLSLATPQYQLAWESRNLERFAIPRPNRPDYEMSVVVAHFDNGRLLACLYAGADLEAECRPYPPLSAEEMP
;
A
#
# COMPACT_ATOMS: atom_id res chain seq x y z
N MET A 1 -0.45 38.42 -11.59
CA MET A 1 0.36 37.18 -11.68
C MET A 1 0.36 36.71 -13.13
N SER A 2 1.53 36.58 -13.77
CA SER A 2 1.61 36.08 -15.14
C SER A 2 1.10 34.65 -15.26
N ASP A 3 0.64 34.26 -16.44
CA ASP A 3 0.16 32.90 -16.71
C ASP A 3 1.21 31.83 -16.44
N THR A 4 2.48 32.16 -16.72
CA THR A 4 3.63 31.30 -16.39
C THR A 4 3.81 31.12 -14.88
N ALA A 5 3.66 32.19 -14.10
CA ALA A 5 3.75 32.12 -12.64
C ALA A 5 2.58 31.31 -12.07
N PHE A 6 1.37 31.50 -12.59
CA PHE A 6 0.20 30.75 -12.15
C PHE A 6 0.35 29.24 -12.40
N ARG A 7 0.82 28.84 -13.58
CA ARG A 7 1.06 27.42 -13.90
C ARG A 7 2.08 26.77 -12.95
N ARG A 8 3.16 27.50 -12.63
CA ARG A 8 4.22 27.03 -11.73
C ARG A 8 3.75 26.77 -10.30
N TRP A 9 2.68 27.44 -9.86
CA TRP A 9 2.09 27.23 -8.53
C TRP A 9 0.89 26.28 -8.56
N LEU A 10 0.07 26.32 -9.61
CA LEU A 10 -1.10 25.44 -9.71
C LEU A 10 -0.69 23.97 -9.84
N GLY A 11 0.36 23.67 -10.61
CA GLY A 11 0.89 22.31 -10.76
C GLY A 11 1.22 21.61 -9.45
N PRO A 12 2.14 22.14 -8.61
CA PRO A 12 2.50 21.52 -7.34
C PRO A 12 1.33 21.45 -6.35
N ILE A 13 0.48 22.48 -6.26
CA ILE A 13 -0.68 22.46 -5.36
C ILE A 13 -1.67 21.36 -5.79
N PHE A 14 -1.98 21.28 -7.08
CA PHE A 14 -2.90 20.28 -7.59
C PHE A 14 -2.32 18.87 -7.44
N GLY A 15 -1.02 18.70 -7.71
CA GLY A 15 -0.30 17.46 -7.47
C GLY A 15 -0.29 17.04 -6.00
N LEU A 16 -0.06 17.97 -5.07
CA LEU A 16 -0.13 17.72 -3.63
C LEU A 16 -1.50 17.20 -3.23
N VAL A 17 -2.58 17.88 -3.65
CA VAL A 17 -3.96 17.49 -3.31
C VAL A 17 -4.26 16.09 -3.84
N LEU A 18 -3.91 15.78 -5.10
CA LEU A 18 -4.14 14.45 -5.66
C LEU A 18 -3.30 13.37 -4.97
N GLY A 19 -2.04 13.67 -4.65
CA GLY A 19 -1.16 12.77 -3.90
C GLY A 19 -1.69 12.47 -2.50
N LEU A 20 -2.23 13.47 -1.80
CA LEU A 20 -2.87 13.29 -0.49
C LEU A 20 -4.16 12.47 -0.59
N ILE A 21 -4.99 12.71 -1.61
CA ILE A 21 -6.22 11.92 -1.83
C ILE A 21 -5.86 10.46 -2.11
N TYR A 22 -4.93 10.22 -3.03
CA TYR A 22 -4.45 8.87 -3.33
C TYR A 22 -3.87 8.18 -2.09
N GLY A 23 -2.96 8.85 -1.38
CA GLY A 23 -2.37 8.36 -0.14
C GLY A 23 -3.44 8.01 0.89
N PHE A 24 -4.37 8.93 1.15
CA PHE A 24 -5.46 8.72 2.08
C PHE A 24 -6.30 7.49 1.72
N THR A 25 -6.70 7.35 0.44
CA THR A 25 -7.47 6.20 -0.01
C THR A 25 -6.70 4.89 0.18
N THR A 26 -5.43 4.82 -0.22
CA THR A 26 -4.63 3.59 -0.07
C THR A 26 -4.41 3.18 1.39
N GLN A 27 -4.21 4.15 2.29
CA GLN A 27 -3.89 3.86 3.68
C GLN A 27 -5.15 3.61 4.53
N TYR A 28 -6.25 4.33 4.29
CA TYR A 28 -7.41 4.31 5.19
C TYR A 28 -8.61 3.50 4.69
N ALA A 29 -8.72 3.19 3.40
CA ALA A 29 -9.88 2.46 2.88
C ALA A 29 -10.09 1.11 3.60
N ASN A 30 -9.01 0.36 3.82
CA ASN A 30 -9.07 -0.92 4.53
C ASN A 30 -9.40 -0.75 6.02
N GLN A 31 -8.94 0.32 6.67
CA GLN A 31 -9.27 0.60 8.08
C GLN A 31 -10.75 0.94 8.26
N PHE A 32 -11.35 1.65 7.30
CA PHE A 32 -12.80 1.89 7.33
C PHE A 32 -13.61 0.62 7.10
N ALA A 33 -13.11 -0.31 6.30
CA ALA A 33 -13.76 -1.60 6.07
C ALA A 33 -13.57 -2.61 7.21
N LEU A 34 -12.51 -2.47 8.00
CA LEU A 34 -12.16 -3.34 9.13
C LEU A 34 -12.02 -2.48 10.42
N PRO A 35 -13.14 -1.92 10.93
CA PRO A 35 -13.08 -1.04 12.08
C PRO A 35 -12.56 -1.77 13.32
N GLY A 36 -11.60 -1.15 14.00
CA GLY A 36 -11.00 -1.69 15.23
C GLY A 36 -9.85 -2.67 15.03
N LEU A 37 -9.50 -3.02 13.77
CA LEU A 37 -8.28 -3.79 13.49
C LEU A 37 -7.11 -2.84 13.26
N SER A 38 -6.00 -3.12 13.93
CA SER A 38 -4.74 -2.41 13.70
C SER A 38 -4.01 -3.05 12.53
N LEU A 39 -3.98 -2.38 11.38
CA LEU A 39 -3.34 -2.90 10.17
C LEU A 39 -1.88 -2.43 10.08
N TYR A 40 -0.97 -3.35 9.79
CA TYR A 40 0.43 -3.05 9.56
C TYR A 40 0.62 -2.36 8.20
N GLN A 41 1.16 -1.14 8.21
CA GLN A 41 1.29 -0.27 7.02
C GLN A 41 2.71 0.30 6.90
N PRO A 42 3.67 -0.51 6.47
CA PRO A 42 5.05 -0.05 6.29
C PRO A 42 5.15 0.96 5.14
N PRO A 43 6.23 1.77 5.07
CA PRO A 43 7.34 1.83 6.04
C PRO A 43 7.07 2.76 7.24
N PHE A 44 6.29 3.83 7.08
CA PHE A 44 6.17 4.89 8.09
C PHE A 44 4.81 4.94 8.80
N GLY A 45 3.89 4.02 8.48
CA GLY A 45 2.51 4.06 8.95
C GLY A 45 1.59 4.96 8.11
N PRO A 46 0.27 4.91 8.36
CA PRO A 46 -0.76 5.52 7.50
C PRO A 46 -0.55 7.02 7.27
N VAL A 47 -0.25 7.75 8.35
CA VAL A 47 -0.15 9.22 8.33
C VAL A 47 1.04 9.67 7.50
N LEU A 48 2.23 9.12 7.79
CA LEU A 48 3.46 9.50 7.10
C LEU A 48 3.49 8.97 5.67
N ASN A 49 2.94 7.78 5.40
CA ASN A 49 2.77 7.29 4.03
C ASN A 49 1.83 8.20 3.21
N THR A 50 0.75 8.70 3.80
CA THR A 50 -0.15 9.67 3.15
C THR A 50 0.56 10.99 2.87
N ALA A 51 1.33 11.50 3.84
CA ALA A 51 2.12 12.71 3.66
C ALA A 51 3.19 12.55 2.58
N LEU A 52 3.86 11.40 2.52
CA LEU A 52 4.83 11.05 1.48
C LEU A 52 4.18 11.01 0.10
N ALA A 53 3.00 10.38 -0.04
CA ALA A 53 2.25 10.40 -1.29
C ALA A 53 1.88 11.84 -1.73
N GLY A 54 1.51 12.70 -0.77
CA GLY A 54 1.31 14.13 -1.00
C GLY A 54 2.59 14.83 -1.49
N ALA A 55 3.73 14.58 -0.86
CA ALA A 55 5.02 15.16 -1.23
C ALA A 55 5.47 14.70 -2.63
N ILE A 56 5.32 13.41 -2.96
CA ILE A 56 5.57 12.88 -4.31
C ILE A 56 4.63 13.54 -5.31
N GLY A 57 3.34 13.65 -4.99
CA GLY A 57 2.35 14.35 -5.81
C GLY A 57 2.73 15.80 -6.08
N LEU A 58 3.22 16.51 -5.07
CA LEU A 58 3.72 17.89 -5.21
C LEU A 58 4.88 17.97 -6.22
N VAL A 59 5.90 17.11 -6.06
CA VAL A 59 7.06 17.07 -6.95
C VAL A 59 6.66 16.73 -8.39
N LEU A 60 5.82 15.72 -8.57
CA LEU A 60 5.32 15.33 -9.89
C LEU A 60 4.45 16.42 -10.52
N GLY A 61 3.60 17.07 -9.73
CA GLY A 61 2.79 18.20 -10.18
C GLY A 61 3.64 19.39 -10.60
N TRP A 62 4.74 19.64 -9.89
CA TRP A 62 5.71 20.67 -10.25
C TRP A 62 6.40 20.36 -11.57
N ILE A 63 6.99 19.17 -11.70
CA ILE A 63 7.74 18.75 -12.91
C ILE A 63 6.82 18.69 -14.12
N THR A 64 5.61 18.14 -13.97
CA THR A 64 4.65 18.01 -15.06
C THR A 64 4.08 19.37 -15.50
N GLY A 65 3.83 20.26 -14.54
CA GLY A 65 3.31 21.61 -14.81
C GLY A 65 4.36 22.62 -15.26
N TRP A 66 5.66 22.34 -15.09
CA TRP A 66 6.73 23.30 -15.36
C TRP A 66 6.89 23.67 -16.85
N PRO A 67 6.99 22.70 -17.78
CA PRO A 67 7.25 23.00 -19.18
C PRO A 67 6.10 23.77 -19.86
N PRO A 68 6.40 24.65 -20.83
CA PRO A 68 5.39 25.40 -21.57
C PRO A 68 4.50 24.49 -22.41
N THR A 69 5.09 23.47 -23.03
CA THR A 69 4.39 22.50 -23.86
C THR A 69 3.85 21.35 -23.01
N GLY A 70 2.58 21.00 -23.19
CA GLY A 70 1.96 19.87 -22.48
C GLY A 70 2.69 18.55 -22.68
N ALA A 71 3.17 18.28 -23.90
CA ALA A 71 3.88 17.05 -24.26
C ALA A 71 5.14 16.80 -23.40
N VAL A 72 6.03 17.79 -23.37
CA VAL A 72 7.27 17.74 -22.58
C VAL A 72 6.97 17.59 -21.08
N GLY A 73 5.90 18.23 -20.60
CA GLY A 73 5.46 18.14 -19.21
C GLY A 73 5.16 16.70 -18.79
N TRP A 74 4.27 16.01 -19.49
CA TRP A 74 3.92 14.64 -19.10
C TRP A 74 5.06 13.65 -19.34
N ILE A 75 5.92 13.85 -20.35
CA ILE A 75 7.10 12.99 -20.58
C ILE A 75 8.06 13.05 -19.38
N TYR A 76 8.45 14.24 -18.94
CA TYR A 76 9.34 14.39 -17.78
C TYR A 76 8.68 13.92 -16.49
N GLY A 77 7.41 14.22 -16.30
CA GLY A 77 6.63 13.72 -15.18
C GLY A 77 6.65 12.19 -15.13
N SER A 78 6.46 11.50 -16.26
CA SER A 78 6.43 10.04 -16.33
C SER A 78 7.76 9.40 -15.99
N ILE A 79 8.86 9.96 -16.49
CA ILE A 79 10.23 9.50 -16.20
C ILE A 79 10.49 9.58 -14.69
N VAL A 80 10.11 10.69 -14.06
CA VAL A 80 10.31 10.89 -12.62
C VAL A 80 9.34 10.05 -11.78
N ALA A 81 8.09 9.88 -12.23
CA ALA A 81 7.12 9.00 -11.57
C ALA A 81 7.59 7.55 -11.59
N ALA A 82 8.12 7.06 -12.73
CA ALA A 82 8.70 5.72 -12.82
C ALA A 82 9.90 5.53 -11.89
N LEU A 83 10.68 6.59 -11.65
CA LEU A 83 11.77 6.56 -10.67
C LEU A 83 11.23 6.37 -9.25
N PHE A 84 10.20 7.12 -8.86
CA PHE A 84 9.57 6.95 -7.54
C PHE A 84 8.96 5.54 -7.36
N VAL A 85 8.28 5.02 -8.38
CA VAL A 85 7.76 3.64 -8.34
C VAL A 85 8.91 2.63 -8.24
N GLY A 86 9.99 2.82 -9.00
CA GLY A 86 11.18 1.97 -8.93
C GLY A 86 11.84 1.97 -7.55
N ILE A 87 12.01 3.14 -6.93
CA ILE A 87 12.52 3.25 -5.55
C ILE A 87 11.58 2.53 -4.59
N GLY A 88 10.26 2.74 -4.73
CA GLY A 88 9.26 2.04 -3.94
C GLY A 88 9.39 0.52 -4.04
N LEU A 89 9.55 -0.03 -5.25
CA LEU A 89 9.78 -1.46 -5.49
C LEU A 89 11.07 -1.96 -4.84
N LEU A 90 12.14 -1.18 -4.82
CA LEU A 90 13.41 -1.57 -4.20
C LEU A 90 13.33 -1.61 -2.68
N VAL A 91 12.67 -0.63 -2.06
CA VAL A 91 12.51 -0.51 -0.60
C VAL A 91 11.43 -1.46 -0.07
N SER A 92 10.41 -1.78 -0.87
CA SER A 92 9.33 -2.68 -0.45
C SER A 92 9.73 -4.16 -0.48
N GLY A 93 9.34 -4.89 0.56
CA GLY A 93 9.50 -6.33 0.67
C GLY A 93 10.91 -6.77 1.11
N SER A 94 10.97 -7.80 1.94
CA SER A 94 12.22 -8.46 2.31
C SER A 94 12.71 -9.29 1.13
N THR A 95 13.96 -9.07 0.72
CA THR A 95 14.60 -9.82 -0.36
C THR A 95 15.90 -10.40 0.16
N PRO A 96 16.09 -11.74 0.10
CA PRO A 96 17.33 -12.36 0.50
C PRO A 96 18.54 -11.70 -0.17
N PRO A 97 19.69 -11.57 0.52
CA PRO A 97 20.88 -10.91 -0.02
C PRO A 97 21.30 -11.45 -1.39
N GLU A 98 21.13 -12.76 -1.63
CA GLU A 98 21.51 -13.44 -2.86
C GLU A 98 20.68 -12.99 -4.07
N LEU A 99 19.44 -12.56 -3.84
CA LEU A 99 18.50 -12.13 -4.89
C LEU A 99 18.44 -10.61 -5.06
N ARG A 100 19.16 -9.85 -4.25
CA ARG A 100 19.13 -8.38 -4.25
C ARG A 100 19.56 -7.78 -5.59
N MET A 101 20.58 -8.35 -6.24
CA MET A 101 21.00 -7.94 -7.58
C MET A 101 19.94 -8.23 -8.65
N GLY A 102 19.26 -9.37 -8.54
CA GLY A 102 18.14 -9.73 -9.44
C GLY A 102 16.98 -8.75 -9.31
N LYS A 103 16.64 -8.31 -8.09
CA LYS A 103 15.63 -7.28 -7.84
C LYS A 103 16.01 -5.95 -8.50
N ILE A 104 17.25 -5.49 -8.33
CA ILE A 104 17.75 -4.25 -8.95
C ILE A 104 17.67 -4.34 -10.48
N ALA A 105 18.18 -5.41 -11.07
CA ALA A 105 18.14 -5.62 -12.52
C ALA A 105 16.70 -5.64 -13.06
N THR A 106 15.79 -6.32 -12.35
CA THR A 106 14.36 -6.37 -12.70
C THR A 106 13.72 -5.00 -12.63
N THR A 107 13.97 -4.23 -11.56
CA THR A 107 13.44 -2.85 -11.44
C THR A 107 13.95 -1.95 -12.56
N LEU A 108 15.23 -2.05 -12.94
CA LEU A 108 15.80 -1.29 -14.06
C LEU A 108 15.16 -1.70 -15.39
N PHE A 109 14.96 -2.99 -15.64
CA PHE A 109 14.28 -3.47 -16.84
C PHE A 109 12.83 -3.00 -16.90
N LEU A 110 12.15 -2.92 -15.75
CA LEU A 110 10.79 -2.42 -15.63
C LEU A 110 10.68 -0.89 -15.77
N TYR A 111 11.78 -0.14 -15.78
CA TYR A 111 11.72 1.33 -15.79
C TYR A 111 10.99 1.91 -17.02
N ILE A 112 11.28 1.36 -18.21
CA ILE A 112 10.61 1.78 -19.47
C ILE A 112 9.11 1.48 -19.44
N PRO A 113 8.66 0.23 -19.16
CA PRO A 113 7.22 -0.05 -19.10
C PRO A 113 6.53 0.73 -17.98
N LEU A 114 7.17 0.93 -16.82
CA LEU A 114 6.63 1.77 -15.74
C LEU A 114 6.40 3.21 -16.21
N THR A 115 7.33 3.79 -16.96
CA THR A 115 7.19 5.14 -17.57
C THR A 115 5.97 5.20 -18.48
N GLY A 116 5.78 4.17 -19.32
CA GLY A 116 4.60 4.05 -20.19
C GLY A 116 3.29 3.91 -19.41
N MET A 117 3.29 3.13 -18.32
CA MET A 117 2.10 2.87 -17.49
C MET A 117 1.61 4.13 -16.75
N VAL A 118 2.52 4.99 -16.29
CA VAL A 118 2.15 6.23 -15.57
C VAL A 118 1.79 7.39 -16.51
N ALA A 119 2.17 7.32 -17.80
CA ALA A 119 1.93 8.38 -18.76
C ALA A 119 0.45 8.77 -18.95
N PRO A 120 -0.52 7.84 -19.08
CA PRO A 120 -1.93 8.21 -19.20
C PRO A 120 -2.43 9.09 -18.05
N VAL A 121 -2.03 8.76 -16.81
CA VAL A 121 -2.40 9.53 -15.60
C VAL A 121 -1.86 10.96 -15.70
N LEU A 122 -0.59 11.12 -16.11
CA LEU A 122 0.05 12.43 -16.20
C LEU A 122 -0.39 13.24 -17.43
N ILE A 123 -0.76 12.59 -18.53
CA ILE A 123 -1.41 13.23 -19.69
C ILE A 123 -2.74 13.85 -19.25
N ILE A 124 -3.58 13.10 -18.55
CA ILE A 124 -4.87 13.57 -18.03
C ILE A 124 -4.66 14.71 -17.03
N PHE A 125 -3.69 14.57 -16.10
CA PHE A 125 -3.31 15.62 -15.17
C PHE A 125 -2.92 16.91 -15.88
N ARG A 126 -2.01 16.80 -16.87
CA ARG A 126 -1.50 17.95 -17.64
C ARG A 126 -2.63 18.63 -18.42
N TRP A 127 -3.49 17.84 -19.06
CA TRP A 127 -4.65 18.32 -19.79
C TRP A 127 -5.62 19.10 -18.90
N THR A 128 -5.85 18.61 -17.67
CA THR A 128 -6.66 19.30 -16.66
C THR A 128 -6.03 20.62 -16.24
N LEU A 129 -4.72 20.65 -15.97
CA LEU A 129 -4.00 21.87 -15.63
C LEU A 129 -4.08 22.94 -16.73
N ASP A 130 -3.83 22.56 -17.99
CA ASP A 130 -3.91 23.48 -19.12
C ASP A 130 -5.30 24.08 -19.21
N LYS A 131 -6.34 23.28 -19.01
CA LYS A 131 -7.71 23.74 -19.13
C LYS A 131 -8.12 24.62 -17.96
N LEU A 132 -7.71 24.30 -16.74
CA LEU A 132 -7.91 25.20 -15.59
C LEU A 132 -7.24 26.56 -15.80
N GLN A 133 -6.07 26.58 -16.46
CA GLN A 133 -5.40 27.82 -16.83
C GLN A 133 -6.16 28.58 -17.93
N LEU A 134 -6.59 27.92 -19.01
CA LEU A 134 -7.35 28.55 -20.11
C LEU A 134 -8.66 29.18 -19.64
N HIS A 135 -9.37 28.54 -18.71
CA HIS A 135 -10.65 29.05 -18.18
C HIS A 135 -10.47 30.15 -17.13
N ARG A 136 -9.22 30.55 -16.83
CA ARG A 136 -8.94 31.61 -15.87
C ARG A 136 -9.37 32.96 -16.47
N GLY A 137 -10.29 33.64 -15.79
CA GLY A 137 -10.80 34.94 -16.24
C GLY A 137 -11.85 34.87 -17.35
N GLN A 138 -12.23 33.67 -17.82
CA GLN A 138 -13.32 33.49 -18.76
C GLN A 138 -14.65 33.19 -18.03
N LYS A 139 -15.75 33.74 -18.53
CA LYS A 139 -17.10 33.39 -18.07
C LYS A 139 -17.54 32.08 -18.72
N VAL A 140 -17.11 30.97 -18.14
CA VAL A 140 -17.49 29.63 -18.59
C VAL A 140 -18.38 28.98 -17.54
N ASN A 141 -19.34 28.16 -17.99
CA ASN A 141 -20.23 27.42 -17.11
C ASN A 141 -19.46 26.64 -16.04
N PHE A 142 -19.93 26.70 -14.80
CA PHE A 142 -19.29 26.07 -13.64
C PHE A 142 -19.05 24.56 -13.86
N PHE A 143 -20.06 23.84 -14.38
CA PHE A 143 -19.96 22.41 -14.66
C PHE A 143 -18.86 22.07 -15.67
N VAL A 144 -18.74 22.85 -16.74
CA VAL A 144 -17.70 22.67 -17.77
C VAL A 144 -16.30 22.90 -17.19
N ARG A 145 -16.19 23.79 -16.20
CA ARG A 145 -14.93 24.12 -15.53
C ARG A 145 -14.48 23.04 -14.55
N ILE A 146 -15.40 22.44 -13.79
CA ILE A 146 -15.05 21.58 -12.64
C ILE A 146 -15.01 20.09 -12.96
N TRP A 147 -15.76 19.60 -13.95
CA TRP A 147 -15.91 18.16 -14.18
C TRP A 147 -14.58 17.44 -14.42
N ARG A 148 -13.61 18.10 -15.07
CA ARG A 148 -12.27 17.54 -15.31
C ARG A 148 -11.50 17.36 -14.01
N THR A 149 -11.54 18.36 -13.14
CA THR A 149 -10.95 18.26 -11.80
C THR A 149 -11.58 17.13 -11.01
N VAL A 150 -12.91 17.02 -11.06
CA VAL A 150 -13.65 15.91 -10.42
C VAL A 150 -13.24 14.57 -11.01
N ALA A 151 -13.08 14.46 -12.34
CA ALA A 151 -12.65 13.24 -13.00
C ALA A 151 -11.23 12.82 -12.57
N VAL A 152 -10.29 13.76 -12.46
CA VAL A 152 -8.92 13.45 -11.99
C VAL A 152 -8.91 13.05 -10.51
N VAL A 153 -9.71 13.71 -9.67
CA VAL A 153 -9.90 13.33 -8.27
C VAL A 153 -10.49 11.92 -8.17
N ALA A 154 -11.54 11.64 -8.94
CA ALA A 154 -12.16 10.31 -8.99
C ALA A 154 -11.17 9.24 -9.47
N MET A 155 -10.31 9.56 -10.44
CA MET A 155 -9.22 8.68 -10.88
C MET A 155 -8.21 8.43 -9.75
N ALA A 156 -7.80 9.44 -9.00
CA ALA A 156 -6.89 9.27 -7.86
C ALA A 156 -7.48 8.37 -6.77
N VAL A 157 -8.77 8.56 -6.44
CA VAL A 157 -9.50 7.66 -5.53
C VAL A 157 -9.58 6.25 -6.11
N GLY A 158 -10.00 6.11 -7.37
CA GLY A 158 -10.13 4.80 -8.03
C GLY A 158 -8.82 4.01 -8.07
N LEU A 159 -7.70 4.68 -8.38
CA LEU A 159 -6.37 4.07 -8.31
C LEU A 159 -5.97 3.67 -6.88
N GLY A 160 -6.33 4.49 -5.89
CA GLY A 160 -6.12 4.16 -4.48
C GLY A 160 -6.92 2.93 -4.04
N MET A 161 -8.16 2.80 -4.52
CA MET A 161 -9.04 1.66 -4.23
C MET A 161 -8.54 0.32 -4.80
N ILE A 162 -7.58 0.31 -5.72
CA ILE A 162 -6.92 -0.94 -6.16
C ILE A 162 -6.18 -1.60 -4.98
N SER A 163 -5.76 -0.83 -3.97
CA SER A 163 -5.13 -1.35 -2.75
C SER A 163 -6.14 -1.87 -1.72
N PHE A 164 -7.43 -1.88 -2.05
CA PHE A 164 -8.46 -2.40 -1.17
C PHE A 164 -8.37 -3.92 -1.07
N LEU A 165 -8.45 -4.44 0.15
CA LEU A 165 -8.32 -5.86 0.42
C LEU A 165 -9.50 -6.64 -0.18
N PRO A 166 -9.24 -7.80 -0.79
CA PRO A 166 -10.30 -8.67 -1.25
C PRO A 166 -11.06 -9.28 -0.06
N LEU A 167 -12.17 -9.97 -0.34
CA LEU A 167 -13.04 -10.50 0.71
C LEU A 167 -12.29 -11.52 1.59
N GLU A 168 -11.52 -12.42 0.97
CA GLU A 168 -10.77 -13.47 1.65
C GLU A 168 -9.77 -12.87 2.65
N GLY A 169 -9.12 -11.77 2.28
CA GLY A 169 -8.17 -11.10 3.16
C GLY A 169 -8.82 -10.42 4.37
N ARG A 170 -9.99 -9.82 4.18
CA ARG A 170 -10.75 -9.21 5.28
C ARG A 170 -11.27 -10.26 6.27
N GLU A 171 -11.75 -11.39 5.76
CA GLU A 171 -12.20 -12.51 6.58
C GLU A 171 -11.03 -13.15 7.35
N ALA A 172 -9.90 -13.39 6.69
CA ALA A 172 -8.70 -13.93 7.34
C ALA A 172 -8.19 -13.01 8.45
N LEU A 173 -8.12 -11.69 8.21
CA LEU A 173 -7.72 -10.71 9.23
C LEU A 173 -8.67 -10.69 10.43
N THR A 174 -9.97 -10.78 10.19
CA THR A 174 -10.98 -10.79 11.25
C THR A 174 -10.90 -12.08 12.08
N ARG A 175 -10.69 -13.23 11.43
CA ARG A 175 -10.46 -14.52 12.11
C ARG A 175 -9.18 -14.50 12.94
N MET A 176 -8.10 -13.92 12.42
CA MET A 176 -6.85 -13.77 13.17
C MET A 176 -7.02 -12.88 14.40
N ASP A 177 -7.71 -11.73 14.26
CA ASP A 177 -7.97 -10.84 15.39
C ASP A 177 -8.80 -11.55 16.49
N ALA A 178 -9.84 -12.30 16.10
CA ALA A 178 -10.62 -13.10 17.05
C ALA A 178 -9.79 -14.19 17.74
N LEU A 179 -8.94 -14.90 16.97
CA LEU A 179 -8.03 -15.93 17.47
C LEU A 179 -7.04 -15.36 18.50
N LEU A 180 -6.41 -14.23 18.19
CA LEU A 180 -5.47 -13.55 19.07
C LEU A 180 -6.13 -13.04 20.33
N ARG A 181 -7.32 -12.42 20.23
CA ARG A 181 -8.06 -11.95 21.42
C ARG A 181 -8.46 -13.10 22.33
N ALA A 182 -8.89 -14.24 21.77
CA ALA A 182 -9.19 -15.43 22.55
C ALA A 182 -7.93 -15.99 23.23
N GLY A 183 -6.80 -16.05 22.50
CA GLY A 183 -5.52 -16.47 23.05
C GLY A 183 -5.01 -15.55 24.17
N LEU A 184 -5.14 -14.23 24.02
CA LEU A 184 -4.74 -13.24 25.02
C LEU A 184 -5.62 -13.27 26.29
N GLN A 185 -6.82 -13.85 26.21
CA GLN A 185 -7.71 -14.04 27.35
C GLN A 185 -7.52 -15.40 28.04
N ALA A 186 -6.77 -16.32 27.43
CA ALA A 186 -6.52 -17.65 27.98
C ALA A 186 -5.64 -17.55 29.24
N ALA A 187 -6.05 -18.25 30.30
CA ALA A 187 -5.33 -18.25 31.57
C ALA A 187 -4.19 -19.29 31.60
N SER A 188 -4.27 -20.32 30.77
CA SER A 188 -3.29 -21.40 30.70
C SER A 188 -3.12 -21.96 29.27
N PRO A 189 -2.00 -22.63 28.97
CA PRO A 189 -1.73 -23.20 27.65
C PRO A 189 -2.82 -24.16 27.14
N GLU A 190 -3.49 -24.89 28.04
CA GLU A 190 -4.54 -25.86 27.71
C GLU A 190 -5.86 -25.18 27.29
N THR A 191 -6.04 -23.91 27.68
CA THR A 191 -7.21 -23.10 27.34
C THR A 191 -7.02 -22.26 26.07
N LEU A 192 -5.84 -22.32 25.44
CA LEU A 192 -5.59 -21.64 24.18
C LEU A 192 -6.44 -22.23 23.06
N PRO A 193 -6.85 -21.44 22.06
CA PRO A 193 -7.42 -21.98 20.82
C PRO A 193 -6.45 -22.98 20.16
N VAL A 194 -6.98 -24.04 19.55
CA VAL A 194 -6.19 -25.13 18.94
C VAL A 194 -5.04 -24.62 18.05
N PRO A 195 -5.24 -23.62 17.14
CA PRO A 195 -4.15 -23.08 16.32
C PRO A 195 -2.97 -22.46 17.10
N LEU A 196 -3.19 -22.07 18.35
CA LEU A 196 -2.21 -21.41 19.21
C LEU A 196 -1.60 -22.35 20.26
N GLN A 197 -2.01 -23.63 20.27
CA GLN A 197 -1.48 -24.62 21.20
C GLN A 197 -0.14 -25.20 20.71
N ALA A 198 0.58 -25.83 21.64
CA ALA A 198 1.73 -26.66 21.31
C ALA A 198 1.24 -27.93 20.55
N PRO A 199 2.03 -28.48 19.61
CA PRO A 199 3.44 -28.18 19.33
C PRO A 199 3.69 -27.03 18.35
N ASP A 200 2.65 -26.52 17.67
CA ASP A 200 2.82 -25.55 16.58
C ASP A 200 3.23 -24.16 17.09
N VAL A 201 2.71 -23.76 18.25
CA VAL A 201 3.11 -22.53 18.95
C VAL A 201 3.57 -22.88 20.37
N PRO A 202 4.88 -23.15 20.60
CA PRO A 202 5.36 -23.70 21.86
C PRO A 202 5.15 -22.83 23.11
N ASP A 203 5.12 -21.50 22.94
CA ASP A 203 4.99 -20.55 24.05
C ASP A 203 4.27 -19.27 23.61
N PHE A 204 2.99 -19.40 23.25
CA PHE A 204 2.18 -18.27 22.82
C PHE A 204 2.05 -17.18 23.91
N LEU A 205 1.88 -17.59 25.17
CA LEU A 205 1.63 -16.65 26.28
C LEU A 205 2.82 -15.73 26.57
N SER A 206 4.06 -16.17 26.33
CA SER A 206 5.23 -15.28 26.41
C SER A 206 5.50 -14.49 25.13
N LEU A 207 4.97 -14.96 23.99
CA LEU A 207 5.14 -14.34 22.68
C LEU A 207 4.17 -13.20 22.45
N ALA A 208 2.90 -13.39 22.81
CA ALA A 208 1.82 -12.49 22.48
C ALA A 208 1.78 -11.29 23.42
N THR A 209 1.52 -10.12 22.85
CA THR A 209 1.27 -8.90 23.60
C THR A 209 -0.06 -8.29 23.19
N PRO A 210 -0.70 -7.48 24.07
CA PRO A 210 -1.99 -6.88 23.77
C PRO A 210 -1.96 -5.91 22.59
N GLN A 211 -0.79 -5.35 22.28
CA GLN A 211 -0.59 -4.43 21.17
C GLN A 211 0.04 -5.16 19.99
N TYR A 212 -0.76 -5.39 18.95
CA TYR A 212 -0.31 -6.02 17.72
C TYR A 212 -0.85 -5.29 16.48
N GLN A 213 -0.17 -5.48 15.36
CA GLN A 213 -0.62 -5.04 14.03
C GLN A 213 -0.72 -6.25 13.10
N LEU A 214 -1.72 -6.26 12.22
CA LEU A 214 -1.98 -7.38 11.31
C LEU A 214 -1.62 -7.01 9.87
N ALA A 215 -0.88 -7.89 9.20
CA ALA A 215 -0.60 -7.84 7.77
C ALA A 215 -1.23 -9.05 7.08
N TRP A 216 -1.75 -8.87 5.87
CA TRP A 216 -2.30 -9.96 5.06
C TRP A 216 -1.46 -10.15 3.80
N GLU A 217 -1.18 -11.42 3.48
CA GLU A 217 -0.43 -11.80 2.29
C GLU A 217 -1.05 -13.01 1.59
N SER A 218 -1.21 -12.89 0.27
CA SER A 218 -1.69 -13.97 -0.62
C SER A 218 -0.61 -14.47 -1.58
N ARG A 219 0.61 -13.93 -1.49
CA ARG A 219 1.72 -14.25 -2.41
C ARG A 219 2.96 -14.57 -1.60
N ASN A 220 3.85 -15.36 -2.20
CA ASN A 220 5.11 -15.77 -1.58
C ASN A 220 4.92 -16.43 -0.20
N LEU A 221 3.87 -17.24 -0.06
CA LEU A 221 3.52 -17.92 1.20
C LEU A 221 4.64 -18.88 1.65
N GLU A 222 5.48 -19.32 0.71
CA GLU A 222 6.62 -20.22 0.93
C GLU A 222 7.64 -19.67 1.91
N ARG A 223 7.76 -18.33 2.02
CA ARG A 223 8.69 -17.67 2.94
C ARG A 223 8.42 -18.01 4.41
N PHE A 224 7.19 -18.42 4.73
CA PHE A 224 6.79 -18.79 6.07
C PHE A 224 7.07 -20.28 6.35
N ALA A 225 7.35 -21.11 5.35
CA ALA A 225 7.60 -22.55 5.55
C ALA A 225 6.53 -23.25 6.43
N ILE A 226 5.28 -22.80 6.37
CA ILE A 226 4.11 -23.45 6.98
C ILE A 226 3.64 -24.54 6.00
N PRO A 227 3.41 -25.78 6.46
CA PRO A 227 2.86 -26.85 5.62
C PRO A 227 1.59 -26.39 4.92
N ARG A 228 1.49 -26.67 3.61
CA ARG A 228 0.31 -26.29 2.82
C ARG A 228 -0.60 -27.51 2.63
N PRO A 229 -1.90 -27.40 2.96
CA PRO A 229 -2.85 -28.42 2.56
C PRO A 229 -2.98 -28.45 1.04
N ASN A 230 -3.45 -29.57 0.49
CA ASN A 230 -3.65 -29.72 -0.96
C ASN A 230 -4.87 -28.90 -1.42
N ARG A 231 -4.68 -27.59 -1.56
CA ARG A 231 -5.70 -26.61 -1.99
C ARG A 231 -5.10 -25.67 -3.05
N PRO A 232 -5.95 -25.04 -3.87
CA PRO A 232 -5.49 -24.03 -4.80
C PRO A 232 -4.85 -22.84 -4.08
N ASP A 233 -3.75 -22.29 -4.61
CA ASP A 233 -3.03 -21.17 -4.01
C ASP A 233 -3.89 -19.92 -3.80
N TYR A 234 -4.91 -19.70 -4.64
CA TYR A 234 -5.81 -18.56 -4.51
C TYR A 234 -6.76 -18.65 -3.30
N GLU A 235 -6.94 -19.84 -2.71
CA GLU A 235 -7.72 -20.05 -1.48
C GLU A 235 -6.85 -19.93 -0.22
N MET A 236 -5.53 -19.80 -0.40
CA MET A 236 -4.56 -19.73 0.68
C MET A 236 -4.08 -18.31 0.91
N SER A 237 -4.02 -17.91 2.17
CA SER A 237 -3.39 -16.66 2.56
C SER A 237 -2.78 -16.75 3.94
N VAL A 238 -1.76 -15.94 4.20
CA VAL A 238 -1.12 -15.83 5.50
C VAL A 238 -1.49 -14.49 6.11
N VAL A 239 -1.88 -14.52 7.38
CA VAL A 239 -1.98 -13.31 8.20
C VAL A 239 -0.82 -13.30 9.18
N VAL A 240 -0.08 -12.20 9.21
CA VAL A 240 1.05 -11.99 10.12
C VAL A 240 0.64 -11.01 11.21
N ALA A 241 0.75 -11.43 12.46
CA ALA A 241 0.69 -10.55 13.62
C ALA A 241 2.09 -10.05 13.98
N HIS A 242 2.24 -8.73 13.96
CA HIS A 242 3.41 -8.00 14.42
C HIS A 242 3.17 -7.51 15.86
N PHE A 243 3.85 -8.10 16.83
CA PHE A 243 3.77 -7.69 18.24
C PHE A 243 4.76 -6.56 18.54
N ASP A 244 4.44 -5.75 19.56
CA ASP A 244 5.30 -4.64 20.03
C ASP A 244 6.69 -5.10 20.52
N ASN A 245 6.82 -6.34 20.99
CA ASN A 245 8.08 -6.97 21.39
C ASN A 245 8.96 -7.39 20.19
N GLY A 246 8.53 -7.07 18.96
CA GLY A 246 9.21 -7.37 17.72
C GLY A 246 9.02 -8.80 17.19
N ARG A 247 8.39 -9.69 17.96
CA ARG A 247 8.10 -11.07 17.53
C ARG A 247 6.95 -11.09 16.53
N LEU A 248 6.93 -12.11 15.68
CA LEU A 248 5.87 -12.32 14.71
C LEU A 248 5.18 -13.67 14.93
N LEU A 249 3.89 -13.70 14.63
CA LEU A 249 3.13 -14.95 14.49
C LEU A 249 2.47 -14.93 13.12
N ALA A 250 2.77 -15.91 12.27
CA ALA A 250 2.12 -16.05 10.98
C ALA A 250 1.18 -17.25 11.00
N CYS A 251 -0.07 -17.05 10.58
CA CYS A 251 -1.07 -18.10 10.47
C CYS A 251 -1.53 -18.25 9.03
N LEU A 252 -1.46 -19.48 8.51
CA LEU A 252 -1.95 -19.87 7.19
C LEU A 252 -3.45 -20.19 7.28
N TYR A 253 -4.23 -19.53 6.45
CA TYR A 253 -5.66 -19.78 6.23
C TYR A 253 -5.84 -20.39 4.85
N ALA A 254 -6.38 -21.61 4.78
CA ALA A 254 -6.56 -22.38 3.55
C ALA A 254 -8.04 -22.71 3.27
N GLY A 255 -8.93 -21.76 3.51
CA GLY A 255 -10.38 -21.92 3.41
C GLY A 255 -11.13 -21.50 4.68
N ALA A 256 -12.45 -21.54 4.63
CA ALA A 256 -13.33 -21.26 5.77
C ALA A 256 -13.57 -22.50 6.65
N ASP A 257 -13.35 -23.69 6.09
CA ASP A 257 -13.62 -25.01 6.65
C ASP A 257 -12.42 -25.62 7.40
N LEU A 258 -11.22 -25.09 7.21
CA LEU A 258 -10.00 -25.54 7.88
C LEU A 258 -9.60 -24.58 8.99
N GLU A 259 -9.10 -25.16 10.09
CA GLU A 259 -8.41 -24.41 11.13
C GLU A 259 -7.13 -23.79 10.57
N ALA A 260 -6.72 -22.66 11.14
CA ALA A 260 -5.50 -21.99 10.72
C ALA A 260 -4.27 -22.74 11.26
N GLU A 261 -3.22 -22.83 10.47
CA GLU A 261 -1.93 -23.35 10.93
C GLU A 261 -1.00 -22.19 11.26
N CYS A 262 -0.63 -22.04 12.54
CA CYS A 262 0.17 -20.92 13.01
C CYS A 262 1.61 -21.31 13.34
N ARG A 263 2.55 -20.41 13.06
CA ARG A 263 3.96 -20.56 13.46
C ARG A 263 4.56 -19.25 13.97
N PRO A 264 5.34 -19.29 15.06
CA PRO A 264 6.07 -18.13 15.54
C PRO A 264 7.36 -17.90 14.75
N TYR A 265 7.77 -16.65 14.60
CA TYR A 265 9.04 -16.26 14.00
C TYR A 265 9.85 -15.40 14.97
N PRO A 266 11.19 -15.53 14.94
CA PRO A 266 12.06 -14.64 15.69
C PRO A 266 11.81 -13.17 15.30
N PRO A 267 12.16 -12.22 16.16
CA PRO A 267 12.08 -10.82 15.81
C PRO A 267 12.90 -10.57 14.54
N LEU A 268 12.31 -9.83 13.59
CA LEU A 268 12.97 -9.47 12.34
C LEU A 268 14.35 -8.89 12.68
N SER A 269 15.39 -9.53 12.18
CA SER A 269 16.74 -9.00 12.32
C SER A 269 16.80 -7.63 11.61
N ALA A 270 17.71 -6.74 12.01
CA ALA A 270 17.81 -5.39 11.42
C ALA A 270 18.04 -5.37 9.89
N GLU A 271 18.32 -6.52 9.27
CA GLU A 271 18.42 -6.73 7.83
C GLU A 271 17.08 -7.01 7.12
N GLU A 272 16.01 -7.33 7.86
CA GLU A 272 14.67 -7.64 7.35
C GLU A 272 13.62 -6.58 7.68
N MET A 273 14.01 -5.53 8.41
CA MET A 273 13.18 -4.33 8.54
C MET A 273 13.25 -3.51 7.23
N PRO A 274 12.09 -3.07 6.70
CA PRO A 274 12.01 -2.35 5.42
C PRO A 274 12.77 -1.02 5.43
#